data_AF-A0A7L1X208-F1
#
_entry.id   AF-A0A7L1X208-F1
#
_cell.length_a   1.000
_cell.length_b   1.000
_cell.length_c   1.000
_cell.angle_alpha   90.00
_cell.angle_beta   90.00
_cell.angle_gamma   90.00
#
_symmetry.space_group_name_H-M   'P 1'
#
loop_
_entity.id
_entity.type
_entity.pdbx_description
1 polymer ?
#
loop_
_entity_poly.entity_id
_entity_poly.type
_entity_poly.pdbx_seq_one_letter_code
_entity_poly.pdbx_strand_id
1 'polypeptide(L)'
;APEKEVRQLKSQVQRLQAEKADLLAIISELQVKLNISSAEDSFVEIGINVSEGNKNTAVTCGQKFWSKAADESKTLESEELTVSQLLCCLRNETEKREKLEKELQDQKERYEVGKLSITTGISRCLGHGHSREMQSFVAPESLLDWVGSEVEALNLQVCALFKELQEAHEKLKEAELIQKKLQEKCQVLERKSVAAASELEEKQQLIYSVKKLELQVESMHAEVKLEQAKTHEEKARCSSLQEAHSKLFSELTEARKTIDEMKLKELDRVDKVVVEQLNAKVELAEQALAAKQLQIDDMKQIIAKQEEDLETMAVLRAQMEVYCSDFHAERAAREKIHEEKEQLAVQLAYLLKEQQNLEDLGRSSLAEMQNRHGARAPDREHSPHLVQRGTGSQDWPGQQNISMYSCPKCEEILPDLDTLQIHVMDCIN
;
A
#
# COMPACT_ATOMS: atom_id res chain seq x y z
N ALA A 1 30.32 -41.93 -25.45
CA ALA A 1 29.10 -41.60 -24.68
C ALA A 1 29.27 -41.93 -23.19
N PRO A 2 29.23 -43.20 -22.74
CA PRO A 2 28.86 -43.54 -21.35
C PRO A 2 29.78 -42.97 -20.27
N GLU A 3 31.09 -42.86 -20.50
CA GLU A 3 31.99 -42.25 -19.51
C GLU A 3 31.62 -40.81 -19.13
N LYS A 4 31.09 -40.01 -20.07
CA LYS A 4 30.72 -38.62 -19.80
C LYS A 4 29.48 -38.56 -18.91
N GLU A 5 28.49 -39.41 -19.20
CA GLU A 5 27.30 -39.60 -18.37
C GLU A 5 27.66 -40.12 -16.98
N VAL A 6 28.56 -41.11 -16.85
CA VAL A 6 29.03 -41.63 -15.55
C VAL A 6 29.76 -40.55 -14.74
N ARG A 7 30.56 -39.68 -15.36
CA ARG A 7 31.20 -38.53 -14.68
C ARG A 7 30.16 -37.49 -14.22
N GLN A 8 29.15 -37.22 -15.04
CA GLN A 8 28.06 -36.28 -14.72
C GLN A 8 27.13 -36.80 -13.63
N LEU A 9 26.81 -38.09 -13.63
CA LEU A 9 26.07 -38.76 -12.55
C LEU A 9 26.87 -38.74 -11.25
N LYS A 10 28.19 -38.97 -11.29
CA LYS A 10 29.05 -38.86 -10.10
C LYS A 10 29.05 -37.46 -9.49
N SER A 11 29.16 -36.40 -10.30
CA SER A 11 29.11 -35.01 -9.79
C SER A 11 27.70 -34.57 -9.35
N GLN A 12 26.65 -35.18 -9.88
CA GLN A 12 25.29 -35.00 -9.38
C GLN A 12 25.06 -35.73 -8.04
N VAL A 13 25.56 -36.96 -7.89
CA VAL A 13 25.54 -37.70 -6.61
C VAL A 13 26.35 -36.96 -5.54
N GLN A 14 27.52 -36.40 -5.86
CA GLN A 14 28.31 -35.61 -4.91
C GLN A 14 27.57 -34.35 -4.44
N ARG A 15 26.85 -33.64 -5.32
CA ARG A 15 26.01 -32.49 -4.91
C ARG A 15 24.83 -32.93 -4.04
N LEU A 16 24.12 -33.98 -4.42
CA LEU A 16 23.03 -34.54 -3.60
C LEU A 16 23.53 -35.07 -2.24
N GLN A 17 24.79 -35.50 -2.14
CA GLN A 17 25.43 -35.87 -0.87
C GLN A 17 25.77 -34.66 0.00
N ALA A 18 26.20 -33.54 -0.60
CA ALA A 18 26.39 -32.27 0.11
C ALA A 18 25.05 -31.68 0.58
N GLU A 19 24.07 -31.55 -0.32
CA GLU A 19 22.71 -31.10 -0.02
C GLU A 19 22.05 -31.95 1.08
N LYS A 20 22.28 -33.27 1.08
CA LYS A 20 21.86 -34.16 2.17
C LYS A 20 22.58 -33.86 3.50
N ALA A 21 23.88 -33.56 3.48
CA ALA A 21 24.63 -33.22 4.68
C ALA A 21 24.16 -31.89 5.28
N ASP A 22 23.92 -30.88 4.42
CA ASP A 22 23.40 -29.57 4.82
C ASP A 22 21.98 -29.70 5.43
N LEU A 23 21.10 -30.48 4.80
CA LEU A 23 19.77 -30.79 5.33
C LEU A 23 19.82 -31.57 6.65
N LEU A 24 20.77 -32.49 6.82
CA LEU A 24 20.97 -33.20 8.09
C LEU A 24 21.52 -32.28 9.19
N ALA A 25 22.38 -31.31 8.85
CA ALA A 25 22.83 -30.29 9.79
C ALA A 25 21.67 -29.39 10.25
N ILE A 26 20.84 -28.93 9.30
CA ILE A 26 19.63 -28.13 9.60
C ILE A 26 18.63 -28.94 10.44
N ILE A 27 18.40 -30.22 10.13
CA ILE A 27 17.54 -31.10 10.95
C ILE A 27 18.13 -31.27 12.36
N SER A 28 19.44 -31.41 12.50
CA SER A 28 20.11 -31.51 13.81
C SER A 28 19.98 -30.21 14.61
N GLU A 29 20.14 -29.05 13.97
CA GLU A 29 19.96 -27.74 14.61
C GLU A 29 18.49 -27.51 15.02
N LEU A 30 17.53 -27.92 14.20
CA LEU A 30 16.10 -27.86 14.52
C LEU A 30 15.73 -28.85 15.64
N GLN A 31 16.33 -30.04 15.68
CA GLN A 31 16.15 -30.99 16.79
C GLN A 31 16.77 -30.47 18.09
N VAL A 32 17.93 -29.82 18.04
CA VAL A 32 18.52 -29.14 19.22
C VAL A 32 17.61 -28.00 19.69
N LYS A 33 17.08 -27.16 18.78
CA LYS A 33 16.14 -26.09 19.14
C LYS A 33 14.82 -26.63 19.72
N LEU A 34 14.25 -27.68 19.14
CA LEU A 34 13.06 -28.36 19.68
C LEU A 34 13.31 -28.97 21.06
N ASN A 35 14.49 -29.58 21.26
CA ASN A 35 14.87 -30.12 22.57
C ASN A 35 15.11 -29.00 23.61
N ILE A 36 15.65 -27.85 23.22
CA ILE A 36 15.77 -26.66 24.09
C ILE A 36 14.38 -26.15 24.47
N SER A 37 13.50 -25.89 23.50
CA SER A 37 12.12 -25.48 23.75
C SER A 37 11.24 -26.55 24.42
N SER A 38 11.74 -27.78 24.57
CA SER A 38 11.13 -28.85 25.38
C SER A 38 11.83 -29.07 26.73
N ALA A 39 12.94 -28.37 26.98
CA ALA A 39 13.73 -28.44 28.22
C ALA A 39 13.67 -27.15 29.05
N GLU A 40 13.24 -26.03 28.46
CA GLU A 40 12.91 -24.79 29.18
C GLU A 40 11.73 -24.94 30.18
N ASP A 41 11.06 -26.11 30.19
CA ASP A 41 10.03 -26.50 31.17
C ASP A 41 10.43 -27.78 31.96
N SER A 42 11.72 -28.17 31.93
CA SER A 42 12.23 -29.41 32.53
C SER A 42 13.59 -29.25 33.24
N PHE A 43 13.51 -29.24 34.58
CA PHE A 43 14.58 -29.24 35.59
C PHE A 43 15.95 -29.80 35.17
N VAL A 44 17.04 -29.10 35.52
CA VAL A 44 18.42 -29.54 35.26
C VAL A 44 18.80 -30.73 36.15
N GLU A 45 18.74 -31.95 35.59
CA GLU A 45 19.30 -33.15 36.21
C GLU A 45 20.77 -33.35 35.81
N ILE A 46 21.69 -33.23 36.78
CA ILE A 46 23.13 -33.40 36.56
C ILE A 46 23.48 -34.91 36.54
N GLY A 47 23.15 -35.56 35.42
CA GLY A 47 23.45 -36.98 35.18
C GLY A 47 24.93 -37.23 34.85
N ILE A 48 25.73 -37.65 35.84
CA ILE A 48 27.15 -38.04 35.66
C ILE A 48 27.23 -39.43 35.00
N ASN A 49 27.11 -39.48 33.68
CA ASN A 49 27.24 -40.72 32.90
C ASN A 49 28.65 -40.89 32.32
N VAL A 50 29.44 -41.78 32.93
CA VAL A 50 30.77 -42.18 32.47
C VAL A 50 30.67 -43.23 31.35
N SER A 51 31.08 -42.90 30.12
CA SER A 51 31.54 -43.88 29.12
C SER A 51 32.28 -43.25 27.94
N GLU A 52 33.61 -43.25 28.01
CA GLU A 52 34.56 -43.67 26.95
C GLU A 52 34.06 -43.73 25.48
N GLY A 53 34.61 -42.89 24.57
CA GLY A 53 34.14 -42.82 23.17
C GLY A 53 35.04 -42.20 22.06
N ASN A 54 36.26 -41.75 22.37
CA ASN A 54 37.40 -41.42 21.47
C ASN A 54 37.15 -41.15 19.94
N LYS A 55 37.27 -39.88 19.50
CA LYS A 55 38.17 -39.47 18.38
C LYS A 55 38.28 -37.95 18.16
N ASN A 56 39.46 -37.53 17.69
CA ASN A 56 39.84 -36.14 17.44
C ASN A 56 39.47 -35.66 16.04
N THR A 57 39.10 -34.38 15.89
CA THR A 57 39.84 -33.44 15.00
C THR A 57 39.46 -31.99 15.33
N ALA A 58 40.44 -31.10 15.37
CA ALA A 58 40.23 -29.65 15.49
C ALA A 58 40.63 -28.95 14.19
N VAL A 59 39.81 -28.01 13.72
CA VAL A 59 40.14 -27.04 12.67
C VAL A 59 39.57 -25.68 13.06
N THR A 60 40.34 -24.62 12.85
CA THR A 60 40.04 -23.23 13.22
C THR A 60 39.55 -22.39 12.04
N CYS A 61 39.16 -21.13 12.34
CA CYS A 61 38.73 -20.07 11.42
C CYS A 61 37.27 -20.19 10.90
N GLY A 62 36.46 -19.12 10.87
CA GLY A 62 36.67 -17.76 11.40
C GLY A 62 35.88 -16.70 10.63
N GLN A 63 35.69 -15.53 11.25
CA GLN A 63 34.89 -14.37 10.77
C GLN A 63 33.36 -14.58 10.78
N LYS A 64 32.51 -13.56 10.94
CA LYS A 64 32.61 -12.22 11.60
C LYS A 64 31.16 -11.70 11.72
N PHE A 65 30.76 -11.18 12.87
CA PHE A 65 29.61 -10.27 12.94
C PHE A 65 29.83 -9.17 14.00
N TRP A 66 29.42 -7.95 13.68
CA TRP A 66 29.41 -6.79 14.56
C TRP A 66 28.08 -6.72 15.34
N SER A 67 27.95 -6.16 16.54
CA SER A 67 28.95 -5.79 17.57
C SER A 67 28.21 -5.40 18.86
N LYS A 68 28.50 -6.03 20.02
CA LYS A 68 28.25 -5.40 21.35
C LYS A 68 29.05 -5.98 22.54
N ALA A 69 30.26 -6.48 22.30
CA ALA A 69 31.13 -6.97 23.39
C ALA A 69 31.82 -5.80 24.13
N ALA A 70 31.51 -5.63 25.42
CA ALA A 70 32.18 -4.68 26.31
C ALA A 70 32.22 -5.09 27.80
N ASP A 71 31.45 -6.13 28.20
CA ASP A 71 31.34 -6.58 29.60
C ASP A 71 31.73 -8.06 29.78
N GLU A 72 31.42 -8.93 28.81
CA GLU A 72 31.73 -10.38 28.83
C GLU A 72 33.20 -10.69 29.15
N SER A 73 34.13 -9.84 28.68
CA SER A 73 35.57 -10.02 28.91
C SER A 73 35.96 -9.99 30.39
N LYS A 74 35.23 -9.27 31.25
CA LYS A 74 35.51 -9.19 32.69
C LYS A 74 34.99 -10.43 33.42
N THR A 75 33.83 -10.93 32.99
CA THR A 75 33.23 -12.15 33.54
C THR A 75 34.15 -13.33 33.30
N LEU A 76 34.62 -13.51 32.06
CA LEU A 76 35.55 -14.58 31.68
C LEU A 76 36.89 -14.51 32.44
N GLU A 77 37.48 -13.32 32.60
CA GLU A 77 38.68 -13.14 33.43
C GLU A 77 38.41 -13.51 34.90
N SER A 78 37.24 -13.16 35.46
CA SER A 78 36.88 -13.51 36.84
C SER A 78 36.63 -15.00 37.03
N GLU A 79 36.08 -15.68 36.02
CA GLU A 79 35.89 -17.14 36.00
C GLU A 79 37.24 -17.87 35.89
N GLU A 80 38.13 -17.45 34.99
CA GLU A 80 39.46 -18.04 34.82
C GLU A 80 40.33 -17.86 36.07
N LEU A 81 40.24 -16.71 36.75
CA LEU A 81 40.87 -16.49 38.06
C LEU A 81 40.27 -17.40 39.14
N THR A 82 38.95 -17.57 39.17
CA THR A 82 38.27 -18.46 40.15
C THR A 82 38.63 -19.93 39.94
N VAL A 83 38.66 -20.39 38.69
CA VAL A 83 39.12 -21.74 38.31
C VAL A 83 40.60 -21.93 38.66
N SER A 84 41.46 -20.93 38.39
CA SER A 84 42.87 -20.97 38.76
C SER A 84 43.07 -21.07 40.29
N GLN A 85 42.25 -20.37 41.07
CA GLN A 85 42.28 -20.42 42.53
C GLN A 85 41.82 -21.79 43.06
N LEU A 86 40.74 -22.36 42.51
CA LEU A 86 40.29 -23.73 42.81
C LEU A 86 41.36 -24.79 42.47
N LEU A 87 42.00 -24.70 41.31
CA LEU A 87 43.09 -25.59 40.89
C LEU A 87 44.39 -25.41 41.70
N CYS A 88 44.55 -24.27 42.38
CA CYS A 88 45.61 -24.05 43.36
C CYS A 88 45.26 -24.72 44.70
N CYS A 89 44.05 -24.49 45.21
CA CYS A 89 43.54 -25.13 46.42
C CYS A 89 43.55 -26.67 46.32
N LEU A 90 43.10 -27.25 45.21
CA LEU A 90 43.10 -28.70 44.99
C LEU A 90 44.52 -29.30 45.01
N ARG A 91 45.52 -28.61 44.44
CA ARG A 91 46.93 -29.04 44.53
C ARG A 91 47.45 -28.97 45.96
N ASN A 92 47.15 -27.88 46.68
CA ASN A 92 47.56 -27.71 48.08
C ASN A 92 46.96 -28.76 49.01
N GLU A 93 45.67 -29.14 48.83
CA GLU A 93 45.05 -30.23 49.60
C GLU A 93 45.59 -31.62 49.19
N THR A 94 45.95 -31.82 47.91
CA THR A 94 46.58 -33.07 47.45
C THR A 94 47.96 -33.24 48.08
N GLU A 95 48.81 -32.20 48.09
CA GLU A 95 50.11 -32.22 48.77
C GLU A 95 49.98 -32.45 50.29
N LYS A 96 48.97 -31.84 50.94
CA LYS A 96 48.69 -32.10 52.37
C LYS A 96 48.31 -33.55 52.61
N ARG A 97 47.49 -34.14 51.73
CA ARG A 97 47.11 -35.55 51.80
C ARG A 97 48.33 -36.46 51.71
N GLU A 98 49.19 -36.28 50.71
CA GLU A 98 50.42 -37.09 50.57
C GLU A 98 51.35 -36.96 51.80
N LYS A 99 51.49 -35.75 52.37
CA LYS A 99 52.30 -35.52 53.57
C LYS A 99 51.73 -36.23 54.80
N LEU A 100 50.40 -36.22 54.98
CA LEU A 100 49.71 -36.94 56.07
C LEU A 100 49.74 -38.46 55.88
N GLU A 101 49.56 -38.94 54.65
CA GLU A 101 49.62 -40.36 54.30
C GLU A 101 51.03 -40.93 54.52
N LYS A 102 52.07 -40.13 54.24
CA LYS A 102 53.46 -40.47 54.57
C LYS A 102 53.72 -40.52 56.08
N GLU A 103 53.32 -39.49 56.85
CA GLU A 103 53.51 -39.53 58.32
C GLU A 103 52.76 -40.73 58.94
N LEU A 104 51.56 -41.07 58.43
CA LEU A 104 50.81 -42.24 58.88
C LEU A 104 51.57 -43.56 58.60
N GLN A 105 52.21 -43.69 57.43
CA GLN A 105 53.07 -44.83 57.12
C GLN A 105 54.33 -44.85 58.01
N ASP A 106 55.03 -43.72 58.19
CA ASP A 106 56.20 -43.62 59.07
C ASP A 106 55.86 -43.95 60.55
N GLN A 107 54.64 -43.61 61.02
CA GLN A 107 54.15 -43.96 62.36
C GLN A 107 53.79 -45.46 62.47
N LYS A 108 53.21 -46.05 61.40
CA LYS A 108 52.90 -47.48 61.31
C LYS A 108 54.17 -48.35 61.31
N GLU A 109 55.21 -47.91 60.63
CA GLU A 109 56.52 -48.57 60.65
C GLU A 109 57.19 -48.44 62.04
N ARG A 110 57.15 -47.25 62.66
CA ARG A 110 57.58 -47.06 64.07
C ARG A 110 56.82 -47.96 65.04
N TYR A 111 55.52 -48.16 64.86
CA TYR A 111 54.70 -49.05 65.69
C TYR A 111 55.12 -50.52 65.56
N GLU A 112 55.29 -51.05 64.35
CA GLU A 112 55.71 -52.45 64.15
C GLU A 112 57.15 -52.69 64.63
N VAL A 113 58.08 -51.73 64.47
CA VAL A 113 59.43 -51.82 65.05
C VAL A 113 59.41 -51.82 66.58
N GLY A 114 58.56 -50.99 67.20
CA GLY A 114 58.35 -50.99 68.65
C GLY A 114 57.76 -52.30 69.17
N LYS A 115 56.78 -52.86 68.43
CA LYS A 115 56.12 -54.14 68.71
C LYS A 115 57.11 -55.32 68.65
N LEU A 116 57.96 -55.40 67.61
CA LEU A 116 59.06 -56.39 67.53
C LEU A 116 60.05 -56.26 68.70
N SER A 117 60.35 -55.02 69.11
CA SER A 117 61.25 -54.74 70.24
C SER A 117 60.68 -55.26 71.56
N ILE A 118 59.38 -55.05 71.81
CA ILE A 118 58.69 -55.55 73.01
C ILE A 118 58.65 -57.09 73.02
N THR A 119 58.31 -57.75 71.91
CA THR A 119 58.35 -59.22 71.83
C THR A 119 59.75 -59.80 72.04
N THR A 120 60.79 -59.09 71.61
CA THR A 120 62.20 -59.50 71.80
C THR A 120 62.67 -59.29 73.26
N GLY A 121 62.12 -58.30 73.96
CA GLY A 121 62.42 -58.04 75.38
C GLY A 121 61.81 -59.09 76.32
N ILE A 122 60.56 -59.49 76.08
CA ILE A 122 59.83 -60.46 76.92
C ILE A 122 60.48 -61.85 76.89
N SER A 123 61.12 -62.22 75.79
CA SER A 123 61.78 -63.52 75.60
C SER A 123 63.07 -63.75 76.42
N ARG A 124 63.50 -62.82 77.29
CA ARG A 124 64.80 -62.88 77.98
C ARG A 124 64.77 -62.94 79.52
N CYS A 125 63.60 -62.85 80.14
CA CYS A 125 63.47 -62.69 81.60
C CYS A 125 62.43 -63.64 82.24
N LEU A 126 62.52 -64.95 81.97
CA LEU A 126 61.68 -65.99 82.59
C LEU A 126 62.54 -67.23 82.90
N GLY A 127 62.77 -67.53 84.19
CA GLY A 127 63.44 -68.78 84.59
C GLY A 127 64.41 -68.69 85.77
N HIS A 128 63.99 -68.15 86.92
CA HIS A 128 64.62 -68.49 88.20
C HIS A 128 63.57 -68.64 89.30
N GLY A 129 63.42 -69.87 89.77
CA GLY A 129 62.65 -70.22 90.96
C GLY A 129 63.42 -71.31 91.70
N HIS A 130 63.54 -71.15 93.02
CA HIS A 130 64.02 -72.23 93.88
C HIS A 130 63.29 -72.22 95.22
N SER A 131 63.26 -73.39 95.84
CA SER A 131 62.33 -73.70 96.92
C SER A 131 63.09 -73.99 98.22
N ARG A 132 62.66 -73.32 99.30
CA ARG A 132 62.48 -73.83 100.67
C ARG A 132 63.68 -74.44 101.43
N GLU A 133 63.49 -74.47 102.75
CA GLU A 133 64.15 -75.30 103.77
C GLU A 133 65.46 -74.76 104.38
N MET A 134 65.35 -74.48 105.68
CA MET A 134 66.40 -74.15 106.63
C MET A 134 66.19 -75.09 107.81
N GLN A 135 67.14 -75.98 108.10
CA GLN A 135 67.03 -76.93 109.22
C GLN A 135 67.65 -76.37 110.51
N SER A 136 67.20 -76.90 111.64
CA SER A 136 67.58 -76.51 113.00
C SER A 136 68.63 -77.46 113.62
N PHE A 137 69.13 -77.09 114.81
CA PHE A 137 69.41 -77.89 116.03
C PHE A 137 70.42 -77.05 116.87
N VAL A 138 70.02 -76.39 117.97
CA VAL A 138 69.90 -76.92 119.37
C VAL A 138 71.27 -77.19 120.03
N ALA A 139 71.62 -76.77 121.26
CA ALA A 139 71.13 -75.74 122.21
C ALA A 139 72.27 -75.49 123.27
N PRO A 140 72.09 -74.75 124.39
CA PRO A 140 71.35 -75.27 125.55
C PRO A 140 70.50 -74.24 126.34
N GLU A 141 69.75 -74.78 127.29
CA GLU A 141 68.69 -74.20 128.13
C GLU A 141 69.11 -73.01 129.04
N SER A 142 68.51 -71.82 128.85
CA SER A 142 68.23 -70.82 129.92
C SER A 142 67.42 -69.60 129.40
N LEU A 143 66.37 -69.80 128.58
CA LEU A 143 65.74 -68.72 127.80
C LEU A 143 64.21 -68.57 127.89
N LEU A 144 63.52 -69.43 128.66
CA LEU A 144 62.06 -69.58 128.55
C LEU A 144 61.25 -68.31 128.88
N ASP A 145 61.76 -67.45 129.76
CA ASP A 145 61.04 -66.28 130.29
C ASP A 145 61.19 -65.03 129.39
N TRP A 146 62.41 -64.76 128.90
CA TRP A 146 62.63 -63.71 127.88
C TRP A 146 61.88 -64.04 126.59
N VAL A 147 61.96 -65.29 126.11
CA VAL A 147 61.20 -65.75 124.94
C VAL A 147 59.70 -65.56 125.12
N GLY A 148 59.16 -65.68 126.34
CA GLY A 148 57.76 -65.34 126.63
C GLY A 148 57.44 -63.86 126.32
N SER A 149 58.17 -62.92 126.93
CA SER A 149 57.96 -61.49 126.68
C SER A 149 58.24 -61.04 125.23
N GLU A 150 59.19 -61.68 124.54
CA GLU A 150 59.48 -61.43 123.13
C GLU A 150 58.36 -61.97 122.22
N VAL A 151 57.79 -63.14 122.55
CA VAL A 151 56.59 -63.67 121.88
C VAL A 151 55.36 -62.81 122.14
N GLU A 152 55.18 -62.23 123.34
CA GLU A 152 54.08 -61.31 123.64
C GLU A 152 54.23 -59.98 122.88
N ALA A 153 55.44 -59.42 122.81
CA ALA A 153 55.73 -58.23 122.01
C ALA A 153 55.51 -58.50 120.51
N LEU A 154 55.95 -59.65 120.01
CA LEU A 154 55.71 -60.10 118.64
C LEU A 154 54.22 -60.33 118.36
N ASN A 155 53.46 -60.88 119.32
CA ASN A 155 52.02 -61.06 119.21
C ASN A 155 51.28 -59.71 119.17
N LEU A 156 51.69 -58.73 119.98
CA LEU A 156 51.17 -57.36 119.90
C LEU A 156 51.51 -56.70 118.56
N GLN A 157 52.72 -56.90 118.04
CA GLN A 157 53.14 -56.41 116.72
C GLN A 157 52.35 -57.08 115.57
N VAL A 158 52.13 -58.39 115.64
CA VAL A 158 51.26 -59.13 114.71
C VAL A 158 49.82 -58.62 114.79
N CYS A 159 49.29 -58.36 115.99
CA CYS A 159 47.96 -57.79 116.18
C CYS A 159 47.85 -56.34 115.66
N ALA A 160 48.92 -55.54 115.75
CA ALA A 160 48.99 -54.20 115.16
C ALA A 160 49.01 -54.27 113.63
N LEU A 161 49.92 -55.08 113.05
CA LEU A 161 50.00 -55.34 111.61
C LEU A 161 48.69 -55.91 111.05
N PHE A 162 47.98 -56.75 111.80
CA PHE A 162 46.68 -57.28 111.38
C PHE A 162 45.60 -56.19 111.33
N LYS A 163 45.60 -55.24 112.29
CA LYS A 163 44.72 -54.06 112.25
C LYS A 163 45.08 -53.12 111.10
N GLU A 164 46.36 -52.84 110.88
CA GLU A 164 46.84 -52.03 109.76
C GLU A 164 46.48 -52.65 108.40
N LEU A 165 46.64 -53.98 108.27
CA LEU A 165 46.21 -54.74 107.09
C LEU A 165 44.69 -54.69 106.90
N GLN A 166 43.91 -54.81 107.97
CA GLN A 166 42.45 -54.71 107.93
C GLN A 166 41.99 -53.30 107.56
N GLU A 167 42.60 -52.24 108.13
CA GLU A 167 42.36 -50.86 107.72
C GLU A 167 42.75 -50.60 106.27
N ALA A 168 43.88 -51.12 105.81
CA ALA A 168 44.31 -51.01 104.42
C ALA A 168 43.33 -51.74 103.47
N HIS A 169 42.75 -52.86 103.91
CA HIS A 169 41.74 -53.61 103.15
C HIS A 169 40.39 -52.88 103.07
N GLU A 170 39.92 -52.22 104.14
CA GLU A 170 38.73 -51.37 104.05
C GLU A 170 38.99 -50.12 103.19
N LYS A 171 40.15 -49.45 103.34
CA LYS A 171 40.57 -48.33 102.49
C LYS A 171 40.68 -48.74 101.01
N LEU A 172 41.08 -49.98 100.72
CA LEU A 172 41.07 -50.55 99.37
C LEU A 172 39.64 -50.70 98.84
N LYS A 173 38.69 -51.25 99.60
CA LYS A 173 37.27 -51.34 99.19
C LYS A 173 36.65 -49.96 98.94
N GLU A 174 36.97 -48.97 99.76
CA GLU A 174 36.55 -47.58 99.54
C GLU A 174 37.13 -47.03 98.22
N ALA A 175 38.42 -47.27 97.96
CA ALA A 175 39.07 -46.88 96.72
C ALA A 175 38.48 -47.60 95.48
N GLU A 176 38.20 -48.91 95.56
CA GLU A 176 37.51 -49.68 94.52
C GLU A 176 36.09 -49.16 94.25
N LEU A 177 35.34 -48.83 95.30
CA LEU A 177 34.00 -48.24 95.19
C LEU A 177 34.05 -46.84 94.55
N ILE A 178 35.07 -46.04 94.85
CA ILE A 178 35.31 -44.74 94.23
C ILE A 178 35.73 -44.91 92.75
N GLN A 179 36.65 -45.83 92.47
CA GLN A 179 37.10 -46.18 91.11
C GLN A 179 35.91 -46.58 90.24
N LYS A 180 35.03 -47.47 90.74
CA LYS A 180 33.83 -47.89 90.04
C LYS A 180 32.88 -46.72 89.76
N LYS A 181 32.60 -45.87 90.77
CA LYS A 181 31.77 -44.65 90.60
C LYS A 181 32.39 -43.65 89.61
N LEU A 182 33.71 -43.55 89.53
CA LEU A 182 34.41 -42.71 88.55
C LEU A 182 34.34 -43.33 87.15
N GLN A 183 34.55 -44.64 87.01
CA GLN A 183 34.44 -45.36 85.74
C GLN A 183 33.01 -45.27 85.17
N GLU A 184 31.98 -45.43 86.00
CA GLU A 184 30.57 -45.22 85.63
C GLU A 184 30.32 -43.79 85.14
N LYS A 185 30.87 -42.77 85.82
CA LYS A 185 30.80 -41.37 85.37
C LYS A 185 31.52 -41.15 84.04
N CYS A 186 32.72 -41.69 83.85
CA CYS A 186 33.47 -41.59 82.61
C CYS A 186 32.67 -42.19 81.43
N GLN A 187 32.14 -43.41 81.58
CA GLN A 187 31.30 -44.01 80.53
C GLN A 187 30.02 -43.21 80.25
N VAL A 188 29.41 -42.57 81.25
CA VAL A 188 28.25 -41.69 81.04
C VAL A 188 28.65 -40.42 80.29
N LEU A 189 29.84 -39.86 80.55
CA LEU A 189 30.37 -38.71 79.81
C LEU A 189 30.77 -39.08 78.38
N GLU A 190 31.37 -40.25 78.15
CA GLU A 190 31.67 -40.78 76.80
C GLU A 190 30.39 -40.94 75.97
N ARG A 191 29.36 -41.62 76.52
CA ARG A 191 28.06 -41.77 75.84
C ARG A 191 27.42 -40.41 75.51
N LYS A 192 27.51 -39.43 76.41
CA LYS A 192 27.02 -38.06 76.17
C LYS A 192 27.85 -37.32 75.11
N SER A 193 29.17 -37.51 75.08
CA SER A 193 30.06 -36.93 74.07
C SER A 193 29.74 -37.46 72.67
N VAL A 194 29.56 -38.78 72.53
CA VAL A 194 29.17 -39.43 71.27
C VAL A 194 27.78 -38.97 70.81
N ALA A 195 26.81 -38.89 71.73
CA ALA A 195 25.47 -38.36 71.40
C ALA A 195 25.52 -36.90 70.94
N ALA A 196 26.24 -36.04 71.65
CA ALA A 196 26.41 -34.63 71.28
C ALA A 196 27.15 -34.44 69.94
N ALA A 197 28.05 -35.36 69.58
CA ALA A 197 28.69 -35.38 68.27
C ALA A 197 27.71 -35.78 67.15
N SER A 198 26.85 -36.79 67.36
CA SER A 198 25.77 -37.15 66.41
C SER A 198 24.81 -35.98 66.20
N GLU A 199 24.34 -35.37 67.29
CA GLU A 199 23.48 -34.19 67.23
C GLU A 199 24.12 -33.01 66.48
N LEU A 200 25.45 -32.84 66.57
CA LEU A 200 26.16 -31.76 65.88
C LEU A 200 26.32 -32.05 64.38
N GLU A 201 26.53 -33.31 64.01
CA GLU A 201 26.56 -33.76 62.62
C GLU A 201 25.17 -33.62 61.97
N GLU A 202 24.12 -34.08 62.64
CA GLU A 202 22.71 -33.91 62.22
C GLU A 202 22.36 -32.42 62.02
N LYS A 203 22.78 -31.54 62.94
CA LYS A 203 22.59 -30.09 62.81
C LYS A 203 23.36 -29.50 61.63
N GLN A 204 24.56 -29.99 61.32
CA GLN A 204 25.31 -29.56 60.12
C GLN A 204 24.64 -30.01 58.82
N GLN A 205 24.15 -31.25 58.76
CA GLN A 205 23.41 -31.78 57.61
C GLN A 205 22.07 -31.04 57.39
N LEU A 206 21.37 -30.67 58.47
CA LEU A 206 20.19 -29.82 58.41
C LEU A 206 20.53 -28.40 57.92
N ILE A 207 21.61 -27.77 58.41
CA ILE A 207 22.04 -26.44 57.94
C ILE A 207 22.41 -26.46 56.46
N TYR A 208 23.10 -27.51 55.98
CA TYR A 208 23.38 -27.70 54.55
C TYR A 208 22.09 -27.85 53.74
N SER A 209 21.13 -28.64 54.23
CA SER A 209 19.85 -28.88 53.56
C SER A 209 18.99 -27.61 53.50
N VAL A 210 18.97 -26.81 54.58
CA VAL A 210 18.30 -25.50 54.61
C VAL A 210 18.93 -24.56 53.59
N LYS A 211 20.26 -24.41 53.56
CA LYS A 211 20.95 -23.57 52.57
C LYS A 211 20.69 -23.98 51.12
N LYS A 212 20.60 -25.29 50.86
CA LYS A 212 20.22 -25.82 49.54
C LYS A 212 18.80 -25.39 49.15
N LEU A 213 17.85 -25.46 50.09
CA LEU A 213 16.47 -25.04 49.87
C LEU A 213 16.33 -23.52 49.74
N GLU A 214 17.09 -22.73 50.52
CA GLU A 214 17.16 -21.28 50.43
C GLU A 214 17.58 -20.85 49.00
N LEU A 215 18.68 -21.41 48.49
CA LEU A 215 19.16 -21.14 47.12
C LEU A 215 18.15 -21.59 46.03
N GLN A 216 17.42 -22.69 46.23
CA GLN A 216 16.37 -23.13 45.32
C GLN A 216 15.18 -22.15 45.31
N VAL A 217 14.76 -21.67 46.49
CA VAL A 217 13.70 -20.65 46.62
C VAL A 217 14.14 -19.31 46.01
N GLU A 218 15.40 -18.89 46.21
CA GLU A 218 15.95 -17.68 45.59
C GLU A 218 15.98 -17.80 44.05
N SER A 219 16.38 -18.96 43.50
CA SER A 219 16.36 -19.24 42.07
C SER A 219 14.96 -19.15 41.47
N MET A 220 13.99 -19.88 42.04
CA MET A 220 12.58 -19.83 41.59
C MET A 220 11.98 -18.42 41.74
N HIS A 221 12.38 -17.67 42.78
CA HIS A 221 11.90 -16.31 42.99
C HIS A 221 12.50 -15.30 41.98
N ALA A 222 13.73 -15.52 41.51
CA ALA A 222 14.34 -14.76 40.42
C ALA A 222 13.67 -15.07 39.07
N GLU A 223 13.38 -16.34 38.80
CA GLU A 223 12.68 -16.81 37.60
C GLU A 223 11.25 -16.25 37.52
N VAL A 224 10.48 -16.32 38.61
CA VAL A 224 9.14 -15.70 38.70
C VAL A 224 9.18 -14.19 38.48
N LYS A 225 10.22 -13.49 38.97
CA LYS A 225 10.42 -12.06 38.69
C LYS A 225 10.72 -11.78 37.23
N LEU A 226 11.49 -12.64 36.56
CA LEU A 226 11.81 -12.52 35.15
C LEU A 226 10.56 -12.71 34.27
N GLU A 227 9.72 -13.71 34.57
CA GLU A 227 8.44 -13.89 33.87
C GLU A 227 7.43 -12.77 34.15
N GLN A 228 7.40 -12.23 35.38
CA GLN A 228 6.60 -11.02 35.68
C GLN A 228 7.06 -9.81 34.87
N ALA A 229 8.38 -9.66 34.61
CA ALA A 229 8.91 -8.61 33.76
C ALA A 229 8.57 -8.84 32.28
N LYS A 230 8.79 -10.05 31.74
CA LYS A 230 8.43 -10.42 30.36
C LYS A 230 6.94 -10.23 30.07
N THR A 231 6.07 -10.76 30.94
CA THR A 231 4.62 -10.63 30.76
C THR A 231 4.13 -9.19 30.87
N HIS A 232 4.79 -8.33 31.66
CA HIS A 232 4.54 -6.89 31.66
C HIS A 232 5.01 -6.22 30.35
N GLU A 233 6.17 -6.60 29.80
CA GLU A 233 6.65 -6.07 28.51
C GLU A 233 5.72 -6.47 27.36
N GLU A 234 5.33 -7.75 27.24
CA GLU A 234 4.41 -8.19 26.20
C GLU A 234 3.03 -7.54 26.33
N LYS A 235 2.56 -7.29 27.56
CA LYS A 235 1.33 -6.51 27.78
C LYS A 235 1.47 -5.07 27.30
N ALA A 236 2.60 -4.40 27.57
CA ALA A 236 2.87 -3.05 27.06
C ALA A 236 2.98 -3.02 25.52
N ARG A 237 3.63 -4.02 24.93
CA ARG A 237 3.72 -4.20 23.47
C ARG A 237 2.34 -4.44 22.84
N CYS A 238 1.49 -5.24 23.48
CA CYS A 238 0.12 -5.48 23.06
C CYS A 238 -0.73 -4.20 23.11
N SER A 239 -0.65 -3.39 24.18
CA SER A 239 -1.32 -2.09 24.25
C SER A 239 -0.86 -1.15 23.14
N SER A 240 0.46 -1.04 22.91
CA SER A 240 1.02 -0.21 21.84
C SER A 240 0.57 -0.65 20.44
N LEU A 241 0.48 -1.97 20.20
CA LEU A 241 -0.06 -2.52 18.96
C LEU A 241 -1.56 -2.23 18.80
N GLN A 242 -2.34 -2.29 19.89
CA GLN A 242 -3.77 -1.97 19.90
C GLN A 242 -4.02 -0.48 19.63
N GLU A 243 -3.20 0.42 20.18
CA GLU A 243 -3.21 1.86 19.90
C GLU A 243 -2.87 2.13 18.42
N ALA A 244 -1.80 1.52 17.90
CA ALA A 244 -1.39 1.64 16.51
C ALA A 244 -2.47 1.13 15.53
N HIS A 245 -3.09 -0.02 15.82
CA HIS A 245 -4.22 -0.53 15.04
C HIS A 245 -5.43 0.42 15.08
N SER A 246 -5.77 0.95 16.27
CA SER A 246 -6.89 1.87 16.43
C SER A 246 -6.67 3.18 15.66
N LYS A 247 -5.42 3.68 15.61
CA LYS A 247 -5.01 4.84 14.82
C LYS A 247 -5.08 4.56 13.31
N LEU A 248 -4.56 3.43 12.84
CA LEU A 248 -4.65 3.05 11.42
C LEU A 248 -6.11 2.85 10.97
N PHE A 249 -6.98 2.34 11.86
CA PHE A 249 -8.40 2.17 11.57
C PHE A 249 -9.13 3.51 11.42
N SER A 250 -8.83 4.52 12.26
CA SER A 250 -9.39 5.87 12.09
C SER A 250 -8.83 6.58 10.86
N GLU A 251 -7.53 6.48 10.60
CA GLU A 251 -6.90 7.02 9.37
C GLU A 251 -7.52 6.42 8.10
N LEU A 252 -7.75 5.10 8.05
CA LEU A 252 -8.44 4.42 6.96
C LEU A 252 -9.89 4.90 6.82
N THR A 253 -10.59 5.12 7.94
CA THR A 253 -11.97 5.61 7.96
C THR A 253 -12.09 7.03 7.40
N GLU A 254 -11.19 7.95 7.78
CA GLU A 254 -11.19 9.32 7.22
C GLU A 254 -10.71 9.36 5.76
N ALA A 255 -9.73 8.53 5.39
CA ALA A 255 -9.34 8.34 3.99
C ALA A 255 -10.51 7.82 3.15
N ARG A 256 -11.32 6.91 3.69
CA ARG A 256 -12.51 6.39 3.01
C ARG A 256 -13.61 7.45 2.83
N LYS A 257 -13.87 8.27 3.86
CA LYS A 257 -14.82 9.40 3.78
C LYS A 257 -14.39 10.42 2.72
N THR A 258 -13.13 10.85 2.76
CA THR A 258 -12.60 11.84 1.80
C THR A 258 -12.62 11.33 0.36
N ILE A 259 -12.33 10.04 0.13
CA ILE A 259 -12.51 9.40 -1.18
C ILE A 259 -13.97 9.43 -1.65
N ASP A 260 -14.94 9.09 -0.80
CA ASP A 260 -16.35 9.04 -1.19
C ASP A 260 -16.96 10.46 -1.35
N GLU A 261 -16.50 11.44 -0.56
CA GLU A 261 -16.76 12.87 -0.79
C GLU A 261 -16.21 13.36 -2.13
N MET A 262 -14.98 12.98 -2.50
CA MET A 262 -14.39 13.36 -3.78
C MET A 262 -15.15 12.75 -4.96
N LYS A 263 -15.58 11.49 -4.87
CA LYS A 263 -16.45 10.86 -5.88
C LYS A 263 -17.76 11.62 -6.04
N LEU A 264 -18.42 12.00 -4.95
CA LEU A 264 -19.69 12.73 -4.99
C LEU A 264 -19.53 14.10 -5.66
N LYS A 265 -18.46 14.83 -5.30
CA LYS A 265 -18.11 16.14 -5.90
C LYS A 265 -17.74 16.02 -7.38
N GLU A 266 -17.10 14.92 -7.79
CA GLU A 266 -16.71 14.71 -9.19
C GLU A 266 -17.90 14.26 -10.06
N LEU A 267 -18.81 13.43 -9.53
CA LEU A 267 -20.07 13.09 -10.20
C LEU A 267 -20.93 14.34 -10.45
N ASP A 268 -21.18 15.15 -9.42
CA ASP A 268 -21.91 16.42 -9.52
C ASP A 268 -21.30 17.35 -10.59
N ARG A 269 -19.96 17.48 -10.62
CA ARG A 269 -19.25 18.28 -11.62
C ARG A 269 -19.36 17.72 -13.04
N VAL A 270 -19.15 16.42 -13.22
CA VAL A 270 -19.19 15.78 -14.54
C VAL A 270 -20.60 15.86 -15.12
N ASP A 271 -21.61 15.47 -14.35
CA ASP A 271 -23.01 15.53 -14.78
C ASP A 271 -23.42 16.97 -15.11
N LYS A 272 -23.08 17.94 -14.24
CA LYS A 272 -23.38 19.36 -14.48
C LYS A 272 -22.70 19.89 -15.74
N VAL A 273 -21.39 19.67 -15.92
CA VAL A 273 -20.65 20.17 -17.09
C VAL A 273 -21.14 19.51 -18.38
N VAL A 274 -21.51 18.24 -18.35
CA VAL A 274 -22.10 17.54 -19.50
C VAL A 274 -23.49 18.11 -19.83
N VAL A 275 -24.34 18.35 -18.83
CA VAL A 275 -25.67 18.96 -19.03
C VAL A 275 -25.56 20.39 -19.57
N GLU A 276 -24.68 21.22 -19.00
CA GLU A 276 -24.43 22.59 -19.50
C GLU A 276 -23.94 22.59 -20.96
N GLN A 277 -23.03 21.68 -21.33
CA GLN A 277 -22.56 21.54 -22.72
C GLN A 277 -23.61 20.98 -23.68
N LEU A 278 -24.54 20.15 -23.20
CA LEU A 278 -25.63 19.62 -24.03
C LEU A 278 -26.71 20.70 -24.25
N ASN A 279 -27.11 21.42 -23.20
CA ASN A 279 -28.08 22.52 -23.30
C ASN A 279 -27.60 23.60 -24.27
N ALA A 280 -26.34 24.05 -24.16
CA ALA A 280 -25.77 25.03 -25.09
C ALA A 280 -25.75 24.55 -26.56
N LYS A 281 -25.62 23.24 -26.81
CA LYS A 281 -25.72 22.66 -28.16
C LYS A 281 -27.16 22.59 -28.66
N VAL A 282 -28.12 22.33 -27.78
CA VAL A 282 -29.56 22.34 -28.10
C VAL A 282 -30.00 23.77 -28.44
N GLU A 283 -29.68 24.76 -27.60
CA GLU A 283 -29.99 26.18 -27.84
C GLU A 283 -29.44 26.68 -29.18
N LEU A 284 -28.19 26.34 -29.52
CA LEU A 284 -27.60 26.70 -30.81
C LEU A 284 -28.27 25.99 -31.99
N ALA A 285 -28.70 24.73 -31.83
CA ALA A 285 -29.42 23.99 -32.87
C ALA A 285 -30.85 24.55 -33.08
N GLU A 286 -31.54 24.92 -32.00
CA GLU A 286 -32.86 25.56 -32.03
C GLU A 286 -32.80 26.94 -32.68
N GLN A 287 -31.81 27.77 -32.34
CA GLN A 287 -31.58 29.06 -33.00
C GLN A 287 -31.27 28.90 -34.50
N ALA A 288 -30.43 27.94 -34.87
CA ALA A 288 -30.14 27.65 -36.28
C ALA A 288 -31.37 27.14 -37.05
N LEU A 289 -32.21 26.32 -36.42
CA LEU A 289 -33.46 25.83 -36.99
C LEU A 289 -34.49 26.95 -37.15
N ALA A 290 -34.64 27.83 -36.16
CA ALA A 290 -35.51 29.01 -36.24
C ALA A 290 -35.06 29.98 -37.35
N ALA A 291 -33.76 30.24 -37.47
CA ALA A 291 -33.21 31.06 -38.55
C ALA A 291 -33.43 30.43 -39.93
N LYS A 292 -33.36 29.09 -40.05
CA LYS A 292 -33.67 28.37 -41.29
C LYS A 292 -35.17 28.37 -41.60
N GLN A 293 -36.03 28.28 -40.60
CA GLN A 293 -37.48 28.40 -40.76
C GLN A 293 -37.85 29.79 -41.30
N LEU A 294 -37.30 30.86 -40.72
CA LEU A 294 -37.49 32.22 -41.21
C LEU A 294 -37.04 32.39 -42.67
N GLN A 295 -35.88 31.83 -43.04
CA GLN A 295 -35.41 31.84 -44.43
C GLN A 295 -36.35 31.08 -45.38
N ILE A 296 -36.92 29.95 -44.93
CA ILE A 296 -37.89 29.17 -45.71
C ILE A 296 -39.18 29.96 -45.93
N ASP A 297 -39.66 30.70 -44.92
CA ASP A 297 -40.92 31.44 -45.01
C ASP A 297 -40.79 32.74 -45.84
N ASP A 298 -39.64 33.43 -45.78
CA ASP A 298 -39.28 34.51 -46.72
C ASP A 298 -39.24 33.99 -48.17
N MET A 299 -38.57 32.85 -48.41
CA MET A 299 -38.54 32.22 -49.73
C MET A 299 -39.94 31.83 -50.24
N LYS A 300 -40.84 31.34 -49.38
CA LYS A 300 -42.25 31.08 -49.76
C LYS A 300 -42.98 32.36 -50.16
N GLN A 301 -42.79 33.46 -49.43
CA GLN A 301 -43.42 34.74 -49.76
C GLN A 301 -42.92 35.29 -51.10
N ILE A 302 -41.63 35.14 -51.39
CA ILE A 302 -41.04 35.51 -52.69
C ILE A 302 -41.62 34.64 -53.82
N ILE A 303 -41.75 33.32 -53.62
CA ILE A 303 -42.33 32.40 -54.61
C ILE A 303 -43.80 32.75 -54.88
N ALA A 304 -44.63 32.92 -53.84
CA ALA A 304 -46.05 33.25 -54.01
C ALA A 304 -46.25 34.58 -54.77
N LYS A 305 -45.39 35.58 -54.54
CA LYS A 305 -45.42 36.80 -55.34
C LYS A 305 -44.97 36.58 -56.79
N GLN A 306 -43.94 35.76 -57.03
CA GLN A 306 -43.51 35.43 -58.39
C GLN A 306 -44.57 34.64 -59.16
N GLU A 307 -45.38 33.83 -58.48
CA GLU A 307 -46.55 33.16 -59.06
C GLU A 307 -47.63 34.18 -59.47
N GLU A 308 -47.97 35.15 -58.62
CA GLU A 308 -48.86 36.28 -58.96
C GLU A 308 -48.32 37.12 -60.15
N ASP A 309 -47.05 37.53 -60.10
CA ASP A 309 -46.41 38.27 -61.19
C ASP A 309 -46.47 37.48 -62.52
N LEU A 310 -46.26 36.15 -62.49
CA LEU A 310 -46.38 35.28 -63.68
C LEU A 310 -47.81 35.16 -64.21
N GLU A 311 -48.83 35.12 -63.35
CA GLU A 311 -50.24 35.15 -63.78
C GLU A 311 -50.56 36.47 -64.49
N THR A 312 -50.12 37.62 -63.99
CA THR A 312 -50.32 38.91 -64.69
C THR A 312 -49.58 38.95 -66.03
N MET A 313 -48.37 38.40 -66.12
CA MET A 313 -47.64 38.29 -67.39
C MET A 313 -48.37 37.40 -68.42
N ALA A 314 -49.07 36.34 -67.98
CA ALA A 314 -49.86 35.51 -68.88
C ALA A 314 -51.05 36.27 -69.47
N VAL A 315 -51.76 37.05 -68.64
CA VAL A 315 -52.89 37.90 -69.08
C VAL A 315 -52.41 38.98 -70.07
N LEU A 316 -51.30 39.67 -69.78
CA LEU A 316 -50.76 40.71 -70.65
C LEU A 316 -50.27 40.15 -72.00
N ARG A 317 -49.73 38.94 -72.05
CA ARG A 317 -49.40 38.25 -73.31
C ARG A 317 -50.64 37.93 -74.14
N ALA A 318 -51.67 37.36 -73.52
CA ALA A 318 -52.94 37.08 -74.21
C ALA A 318 -53.59 38.37 -74.74
N GLN A 319 -53.54 39.48 -73.98
CA GLN A 319 -54.03 40.78 -74.43
C GLN A 319 -53.26 41.31 -75.65
N MET A 320 -51.92 41.17 -75.67
CA MET A 320 -51.08 41.54 -76.80
C MET A 320 -51.40 40.69 -78.05
N GLU A 321 -51.58 39.37 -77.89
CA GLU A 321 -51.95 38.46 -78.97
C GLU A 321 -53.31 38.81 -79.59
N VAL A 322 -54.31 39.14 -78.75
CA VAL A 322 -55.63 39.65 -79.21
C VAL A 322 -55.48 40.95 -79.98
N TYR A 323 -54.79 41.97 -79.44
CA TYR A 323 -54.62 43.24 -80.16
C TYR A 323 -53.84 43.11 -81.47
N CYS A 324 -52.85 42.22 -81.54
CA CYS A 324 -52.16 41.91 -82.80
C CYS A 324 -53.11 41.24 -83.81
N SER A 325 -53.92 40.27 -83.37
CA SER A 325 -54.94 39.62 -84.20
C SER A 325 -55.97 40.63 -84.73
N ASP A 326 -56.53 41.46 -83.86
CA ASP A 326 -57.52 42.49 -84.22
C ASP A 326 -56.94 43.51 -85.20
N PHE A 327 -55.70 43.98 -84.97
CA PHE A 327 -55.02 44.89 -85.89
C PHE A 327 -54.81 44.28 -87.28
N HIS A 328 -54.43 43.00 -87.36
CA HIS A 328 -54.29 42.30 -88.64
C HIS A 328 -55.64 42.07 -89.34
N ALA A 329 -56.69 41.71 -88.60
CA ALA A 329 -58.03 41.53 -89.14
C ALA A 329 -58.62 42.86 -89.67
N GLU A 330 -58.54 43.93 -88.89
CA GLU A 330 -58.93 45.29 -89.24
C GLU A 330 -58.13 45.83 -90.46
N ARG A 331 -56.83 45.50 -90.54
CA ARG A 331 -56.02 45.84 -91.72
C ARG A 331 -56.51 45.09 -92.97
N ALA A 332 -56.70 43.78 -92.88
CA ALA A 332 -57.18 42.98 -94.01
C ALA A 332 -58.58 43.42 -94.46
N ALA A 333 -59.46 43.81 -93.52
CA ALA A 333 -60.76 44.41 -93.82
C ALA A 333 -60.62 45.75 -94.55
N ARG A 334 -59.72 46.66 -94.10
CA ARG A 334 -59.43 47.92 -94.80
C ARG A 334 -58.85 47.71 -96.21
N GLU A 335 -57.94 46.75 -96.37
CA GLU A 335 -57.33 46.45 -97.67
C GLU A 335 -58.36 45.87 -98.64
N LYS A 336 -59.25 44.98 -98.18
CA LYS A 336 -60.38 44.47 -98.97
C LYS A 336 -61.38 45.57 -99.36
N ILE A 337 -61.73 46.46 -98.43
CA ILE A 337 -62.60 47.62 -98.72
C ILE A 337 -61.93 48.58 -99.72
N HIS A 338 -60.60 48.74 -99.66
CA HIS A 338 -59.86 49.53 -100.64
C HIS A 338 -59.88 48.88 -102.03
N GLU A 339 -59.69 47.56 -102.10
CA GLU A 339 -59.77 46.80 -103.35
C GLU A 339 -61.17 46.89 -103.98
N GLU A 340 -62.23 46.65 -103.21
CA GLU A 340 -63.62 46.81 -103.66
C GLU A 340 -63.92 48.23 -104.15
N LYS A 341 -63.43 49.25 -103.43
CA LYS A 341 -63.54 50.66 -103.83
C LYS A 341 -62.79 50.95 -105.14
N GLU A 342 -61.61 50.36 -105.34
CA GLU A 342 -60.79 50.55 -106.55
C GLU A 342 -61.42 49.83 -107.76
N GLN A 343 -61.92 48.61 -107.58
CA GLN A 343 -62.72 47.89 -108.57
C GLN A 343 -63.97 48.69 -108.99
N LEU A 344 -64.66 49.34 -108.04
CA LEU A 344 -65.81 50.21 -108.33
C LEU A 344 -65.39 51.52 -109.03
N ALA A 345 -64.25 52.11 -108.65
CA ALA A 345 -63.72 53.30 -109.31
C ALA A 345 -63.32 53.04 -110.78
N VAL A 346 -62.74 51.87 -111.07
CA VAL A 346 -62.45 51.43 -112.45
C VAL A 346 -63.73 51.20 -113.25
N GLN A 347 -64.77 50.59 -112.66
CA GLN A 347 -66.09 50.43 -113.30
C GLN A 347 -66.74 51.78 -113.63
N LEU A 348 -66.70 52.74 -112.68
CA LEU A 348 -67.21 54.10 -112.92
C LEU A 348 -66.41 54.83 -114.01
N ALA A 349 -65.08 54.70 -114.03
CA ALA A 349 -64.24 55.29 -115.06
C ALA A 349 -64.52 54.68 -116.46
N TYR A 350 -64.77 53.37 -116.54
CA TYR A 350 -65.19 52.71 -117.77
C TYR A 350 -66.54 53.24 -118.27
N LEU A 351 -67.56 53.27 -117.41
CA LEU A 351 -68.90 53.76 -117.76
C LEU A 351 -68.90 55.24 -118.16
N LEU A 352 -68.13 56.09 -117.47
CA LEU A 352 -67.94 57.50 -117.86
C LEU A 352 -67.22 57.63 -119.20
N LYS A 353 -66.26 56.75 -119.52
CA LYS A 353 -65.59 56.77 -120.83
C LYS A 353 -66.49 56.20 -121.94
N GLU A 354 -67.33 55.22 -121.65
CA GLU A 354 -68.35 54.73 -122.58
C GLU A 354 -69.40 55.81 -122.87
N GLN A 355 -69.91 56.51 -121.85
CA GLN A 355 -70.75 57.69 -122.01
C GLN A 355 -70.06 58.77 -122.86
N GLN A 356 -68.81 59.11 -122.55
CA GLN A 356 -68.05 60.09 -123.34
C GLN A 356 -67.90 59.63 -124.80
N ASN A 357 -67.61 58.36 -125.06
CA ASN A 357 -67.50 57.83 -126.42
C ASN A 357 -68.84 57.90 -127.18
N LEU A 358 -69.97 57.68 -126.49
CA LEU A 358 -71.32 57.83 -127.06
C LEU A 358 -71.67 59.31 -127.32
N GLU A 359 -71.27 60.22 -126.43
CA GLU A 359 -71.38 61.67 -126.64
C GLU A 359 -70.49 62.15 -127.79
N ASP A 360 -69.26 61.64 -127.91
CA ASP A 360 -68.33 61.94 -128.99
C ASP A 360 -68.84 61.39 -130.32
N LEU A 361 -69.39 60.17 -130.36
CA LEU A 361 -70.09 59.61 -131.53
C LEU A 361 -71.32 60.43 -131.92
N GLY A 362 -72.11 60.87 -130.94
CA GLY A 362 -73.25 61.77 -131.15
C GLY A 362 -72.81 63.13 -131.70
N ARG A 363 -71.73 63.71 -131.16
CA ARG A 363 -71.12 64.96 -131.64
C ARG A 363 -70.51 64.81 -133.03
N SER A 364 -69.83 63.70 -133.33
CA SER A 364 -69.29 63.40 -134.66
C SER A 364 -70.41 63.22 -135.69
N SER A 365 -71.50 62.54 -135.33
CA SER A 365 -72.69 62.41 -136.18
C SER A 365 -73.35 63.78 -136.43
N LEU A 366 -73.48 64.63 -135.41
CA LEU A 366 -73.95 66.01 -135.55
C LEU A 366 -73.02 66.86 -136.43
N ALA A 367 -71.71 66.72 -136.26
CA ALA A 367 -70.72 67.42 -137.08
C ALA A 367 -70.72 66.94 -138.54
N GLU A 368 -70.96 65.65 -138.80
CA GLU A 368 -71.11 65.14 -140.16
C GLU A 368 -72.40 65.64 -140.82
N MET A 369 -73.52 65.64 -140.08
CA MET A 369 -74.79 66.25 -140.51
C MET A 369 -74.60 67.73 -140.88
N GLN A 370 -73.86 68.49 -140.05
CA GLN A 370 -73.56 69.91 -140.29
C GLN A 370 -72.63 70.11 -141.50
N ASN A 371 -71.60 69.28 -141.68
CA ASN A 371 -70.67 69.39 -142.82
C ASN A 371 -71.35 69.19 -144.19
N ARG A 372 -72.47 68.47 -144.26
CA ARG A 372 -73.25 68.30 -145.50
C ARG A 372 -74.09 69.54 -145.89
N HIS A 373 -74.19 70.55 -145.02
CA HIS A 373 -74.85 71.84 -145.29
C HIS A 373 -73.96 73.03 -144.87
N GLY A 374 -72.74 73.08 -145.40
CA GLY A 374 -71.70 74.04 -145.00
C GLY A 374 -71.99 75.52 -145.33
N ALA A 375 -72.37 76.30 -144.32
CA ALA A 375 -72.20 77.76 -144.29
C ALA A 375 -71.94 78.25 -142.85
N ARG A 376 -70.99 79.12 -142.51
CA ARG A 376 -69.60 79.42 -142.92
C ARG A 376 -69.21 80.67 -142.10
N ALA A 377 -68.29 80.51 -141.15
CA ALA A 377 -67.59 81.58 -140.41
C ALA A 377 -68.46 82.56 -139.58
N PRO A 378 -67.86 83.50 -138.80
CA PRO A 378 -66.51 83.53 -138.21
C PRO A 378 -66.57 83.32 -136.68
N ASP A 379 -65.55 82.90 -135.93
CA ASP A 379 -64.08 83.07 -136.01
C ASP A 379 -63.53 84.40 -135.47
N ARG A 380 -63.03 84.33 -134.22
CA ARG A 380 -62.02 85.17 -133.56
C ARG A 380 -61.75 84.50 -132.20
N GLU A 381 -60.66 83.75 -132.03
CA GLU A 381 -59.28 84.22 -131.89
C GLU A 381 -59.11 85.27 -130.78
N HIS A 382 -58.55 84.86 -129.63
CA HIS A 382 -57.13 85.04 -129.30
C HIS A 382 -56.68 83.91 -128.35
N SER A 383 -55.40 83.53 -128.40
CA SER A 383 -54.75 82.41 -127.67
C SER A 383 -53.21 82.57 -127.78
N PRO A 384 -52.37 81.71 -127.18
CA PRO A 384 -52.13 81.47 -125.75
C PRO A 384 -50.74 82.03 -125.32
N HIS A 385 -50.02 81.34 -124.41
CA HIS A 385 -48.69 81.66 -123.84
C HIS A 385 -48.69 82.79 -122.79
N LEU A 386 -47.88 82.80 -121.70
CA LEU A 386 -46.99 81.83 -121.02
C LEU A 386 -46.98 82.24 -119.49
N VAL A 387 -46.18 81.79 -118.52
CA VAL A 387 -44.82 81.18 -118.44
C VAL A 387 -44.77 80.11 -117.33
N GLN A 388 -43.67 79.34 -117.29
CA GLN A 388 -43.29 78.33 -116.30
C GLN A 388 -42.70 78.92 -114.97
N ARG A 389 -42.73 78.11 -113.89
CA ARG A 389 -41.66 77.94 -112.87
C ARG A 389 -41.32 79.10 -111.90
N GLY A 390 -41.42 78.84 -110.58
CA GLY A 390 -40.78 79.69 -109.55
C GLY A 390 -41.08 79.30 -108.09
N THR A 391 -40.11 78.71 -107.40
CA THR A 391 -40.12 78.34 -105.97
C THR A 391 -40.09 79.53 -104.99
N GLY A 392 -40.83 79.42 -103.88
CA GLY A 392 -40.27 79.72 -102.54
C GLY A 392 -40.79 80.92 -101.72
N SER A 393 -40.82 80.70 -100.40
CA SER A 393 -40.80 81.65 -99.27
C SER A 393 -41.89 82.73 -99.09
N GLN A 394 -42.52 82.69 -97.90
CA GLN A 394 -42.86 83.84 -97.04
C GLN A 394 -43.95 84.84 -97.52
N ASP A 395 -44.73 85.51 -96.65
CA ASP A 395 -44.91 85.37 -95.19
C ASP A 395 -46.28 85.95 -94.76
N TRP A 396 -46.56 85.87 -93.43
CA TRP A 396 -47.50 86.63 -92.58
C TRP A 396 -48.47 85.73 -91.77
N PRO A 397 -48.80 86.09 -90.51
CA PRO A 397 -48.78 85.13 -89.42
C PRO A 397 -50.08 85.04 -88.60
N GLY A 398 -50.21 83.96 -87.81
CA GLY A 398 -51.41 83.73 -86.98
C GLY A 398 -51.25 82.64 -85.92
N GLN A 399 -50.05 82.50 -85.32
CA GLN A 399 -49.78 81.46 -84.33
C GLN A 399 -49.67 82.05 -82.91
N GLN A 400 -50.74 81.88 -82.12
CA GLN A 400 -50.69 81.91 -80.65
C GLN A 400 -51.90 81.16 -80.09
N ASN A 401 -51.82 79.82 -80.11
CA ASN A 401 -52.78 78.97 -79.42
C ASN A 401 -52.24 78.76 -77.99
N ILE A 402 -52.68 79.61 -77.05
CA ILE A 402 -52.22 79.58 -75.66
C ILE A 402 -52.81 78.33 -74.99
N SER A 403 -51.95 77.34 -74.73
CA SER A 403 -52.30 76.19 -73.90
C SER A 403 -52.54 76.65 -72.47
N MET A 404 -53.81 76.82 -72.09
CA MET A 404 -54.19 77.15 -70.72
C MET A 404 -53.98 75.92 -69.83
N TYR A 405 -53.11 76.05 -68.84
CA TYR A 405 -52.84 75.03 -67.83
C TYR A 405 -53.60 75.40 -66.55
N SER A 406 -54.44 74.50 -66.03
CA SER A 406 -55.25 74.76 -64.83
C SER A 406 -54.99 73.76 -63.71
N CYS A 407 -55.02 74.23 -62.47
CA CYS A 407 -54.83 73.38 -61.29
C CYS A 407 -56.11 72.57 -60.98
N PRO A 408 -56.05 71.23 -60.91
CA PRO A 408 -57.25 70.39 -60.70
C PRO A 408 -57.81 70.42 -59.26
N LYS A 409 -57.17 71.14 -58.32
CA LYS A 409 -57.67 71.30 -56.92
C LYS A 409 -58.39 72.64 -56.68
N CYS A 410 -58.07 73.69 -57.45
CA CYS A 410 -58.60 75.05 -57.25
C CYS A 410 -59.06 75.78 -58.53
N GLU A 411 -58.89 75.17 -59.71
CA GLU A 411 -59.22 75.70 -61.04
C GLU A 411 -58.48 76.99 -61.45
N GLU A 412 -57.44 77.40 -60.71
CA GLU A 412 -56.60 78.54 -61.09
C GLU A 412 -55.86 78.27 -62.41
N ILE A 413 -55.97 79.22 -63.36
CA ILE A 413 -55.36 79.13 -64.70
C ILE A 413 -54.01 79.84 -64.68
N LEU A 414 -52.97 79.12 -65.07
CA LEU A 414 -51.58 79.54 -65.02
C LEU A 414 -50.97 79.58 -66.43
N PRO A 415 -50.02 80.50 -66.69
CA PRO A 415 -49.57 80.83 -68.05
C PRO A 415 -48.70 79.76 -68.72
N ASP A 416 -48.13 78.85 -67.93
CA ASP A 416 -47.20 77.81 -68.37
C ASP A 416 -47.22 76.59 -67.42
N LEU A 417 -46.57 75.51 -67.85
CA LEU A 417 -46.56 74.23 -67.15
C LEU A 417 -45.64 74.21 -65.91
N ASP A 418 -44.55 74.98 -65.90
CA ASP A 418 -43.60 75.02 -64.77
C ASP A 418 -44.23 75.76 -63.59
N THR A 419 -44.91 76.88 -63.88
CA THR A 419 -45.73 77.63 -62.91
C THR A 419 -46.85 76.75 -62.35
N LEU A 420 -47.52 75.95 -63.19
CA LEU A 420 -48.51 74.97 -62.71
C LEU A 420 -47.86 73.90 -61.83
N GLN A 421 -46.70 73.36 -62.20
CA GLN A 421 -46.04 72.29 -61.45
C GLN A 421 -45.55 72.75 -60.06
N ILE A 422 -45.10 74.01 -59.93
CA ILE A 422 -44.82 74.64 -58.64
C ILE A 422 -46.11 74.81 -57.83
N HIS A 423 -47.13 75.45 -58.42
CA HIS A 423 -48.42 75.68 -57.76
C HIS A 423 -49.04 74.38 -57.24
N VAL A 424 -49.04 73.29 -58.03
CA VAL A 424 -49.60 72.00 -57.62
C VAL A 424 -48.86 71.39 -56.43
N MET A 425 -47.56 71.64 -56.27
CA MET A 425 -46.77 71.16 -55.12
C MET A 425 -47.21 71.84 -53.81
N ASP A 426 -47.37 73.15 -53.83
CA ASP A 426 -47.84 73.93 -52.68
C ASP A 426 -49.34 73.70 -52.43
N CYS A 427 -50.14 73.62 -53.50
CA CYS A 427 -51.59 73.49 -53.45
C CYS A 427 -52.05 72.09 -53.02
N ILE A 428 -51.30 71.00 -53.28
CA ILE A 428 -51.72 69.64 -52.88
C ILE A 428 -51.75 69.44 -51.35
N ASN A 429 -50.91 70.15 -50.61
CA ASN A 429 -50.89 70.16 -49.14
C ASN A 429 -52.09 70.89 -48.51
#